data_AF-A0A841VLW7-F1
#
_entry.id   AF-A0A841VLW7-F1
#
_cell.length_a   1.000
_cell.length_b   1.000
_cell.length_c   1.000
_cell.angle_alpha   90.00
_cell.angle_beta   90.00
_cell.angle_gamma   90.00
#
_symmetry.space_group_name_H-M   'P 1'
#
loop_
_entity.id
_entity.type
_entity.pdbx_description
1 polymer ?
#
loop_
_entity_poly.entity_id
_entity_poly.type
_entity_poly.pdbx_seq_one_letter_code
_entity_poly.pdbx_strand_id
1 'polypeptide(L)'
;MPYLKPQILLIILPMILLGIAFWTGSDLLTKKLLGFSYRTLDKLQADTLPQVELTLNFTVVDMKVEKEQKFTQVKIKTANSLLKRLEIEIPNSNFPEVAIAQKFGLESQQEKLKLNKQIQVKIPVILKVIKAEIQKKQGLSFIEVRTANNTLRKLDFVLPVTEINMVEAMTAKLLNLSPEEVRKLIRYQVQNQSWLKPKIKKAAKTEII
;
A
#
# COMPACT_ATOMS: atom_id res chain seq x y z
N MET A 1 -67.93 -14.70 9.93
CA MET A 1 -66.63 -15.21 10.42
C MET A 1 -66.05 -16.14 9.35
N PRO A 2 -64.99 -15.77 8.62
CA PRO A 2 -64.49 -16.63 7.55
C PRO A 2 -63.67 -17.78 8.15
N TYR A 3 -64.11 -19.01 7.89
CA TYR A 3 -63.40 -20.24 8.22
C TYR A 3 -62.16 -20.35 7.33
N LEU A 4 -60.97 -20.12 7.90
CA LEU A 4 -59.70 -20.41 7.21
C LEU A 4 -59.57 -21.93 7.05
N LYS A 5 -59.63 -22.42 5.80
CA LYS A 5 -59.48 -23.85 5.49
C LYS A 5 -58.13 -24.36 6.02
N PRO A 6 -58.06 -25.53 6.68
CA PRO A 6 -56.83 -26.06 7.28
C PRO A 6 -55.70 -26.29 6.25
N GLN A 7 -56.06 -26.49 4.98
CA GLN A 7 -55.10 -26.61 3.87
C GLN A 7 -54.32 -25.31 3.61
N ILE A 8 -54.91 -24.14 3.87
CA ILE A 8 -54.26 -22.83 3.70
C ILE A 8 -53.23 -22.61 4.81
N LEU A 9 -53.52 -23.06 6.04
CA LEU A 9 -52.59 -23.01 7.17
C LEU A 9 -51.29 -23.79 6.88
N LEU A 10 -51.41 -24.94 6.21
CA LEU A 10 -50.30 -25.83 5.89
C LEU A 10 -49.33 -25.22 4.87
N ILE A 11 -49.80 -24.29 4.01
CA ILE A 11 -48.98 -23.58 3.03
C ILE A 11 -48.39 -22.29 3.63
N ILE A 12 -49.13 -21.59 4.48
CA ILE A 12 -48.68 -20.33 5.08
C ILE A 12 -47.60 -20.55 6.15
N LEU A 13 -47.74 -21.60 6.96
CA LEU A 13 -46.81 -21.92 8.05
C LEU A 13 -45.34 -22.08 7.59
N PRO A 14 -45.00 -22.89 6.57
CA PRO A 14 -43.63 -23.00 6.10
C PRO A 14 -43.11 -21.70 5.47
N MET A 15 -43.98 -20.92 4.82
CA MET A 15 -43.61 -19.63 4.23
C MET A 15 -43.20 -18.60 5.30
N ILE A 16 -43.94 -18.57 6.42
CA ILE A 16 -43.61 -17.72 7.57
C ILE A 16 -42.31 -18.19 8.23
N LEU A 17 -42.11 -19.51 8.39
CA LEU A 17 -40.87 -20.05 8.95
C LEU A 17 -39.65 -19.70 8.09
N LEU A 18 -39.76 -19.79 6.76
CA LEU A 18 -38.73 -19.37 5.82
C LEU A 18 -38.41 -17.88 5.94
N GLY A 19 -39.44 -17.04 6.09
CA GLY A 19 -39.26 -15.61 6.33
C GLY A 19 -38.46 -15.32 7.60
N ILE A 20 -38.78 -16.00 8.71
CA ILE A 20 -38.07 -15.85 9.99
C ILE A 20 -36.63 -16.34 9.89
N ALA A 21 -36.40 -17.49 9.25
CA ALA A 21 -35.05 -18.03 9.05
C ALA A 21 -34.19 -17.10 8.17
N PHE A 22 -34.77 -16.54 7.11
CA PHE A 22 -34.09 -15.57 6.24
C PHE A 22 -33.77 -14.27 6.99
N TRP A 23 -34.71 -13.75 7.77
CA TRP A 23 -34.51 -12.53 8.57
C TRP A 23 -33.39 -12.69 9.60
N THR A 24 -33.42 -13.79 10.37
CA THR A 24 -32.40 -14.06 11.40
C THR A 24 -31.03 -14.40 10.81
N GLY A 25 -30.98 -15.13 9.70
CA GLY A 25 -29.74 -15.45 9.01
C GLY A 25 -29.07 -14.22 8.38
N SER A 26 -29.86 -13.34 7.76
CA SER A 26 -29.34 -12.10 7.15
C SER A 26 -28.80 -11.11 8.19
N ASP A 27 -29.46 -10.95 9.36
CA ASP A 27 -28.97 -10.09 10.44
C ASP A 27 -27.62 -10.55 11.00
N LEU A 28 -27.44 -11.86 11.20
CA LEU A 28 -26.16 -12.44 11.65
C LEU A 28 -25.03 -12.24 10.64
N LEU A 29 -25.29 -12.51 9.35
CA LEU A 29 -24.31 -12.31 8.30
C LEU A 29 -23.96 -10.84 8.13
N THR A 30 -24.96 -9.96 8.23
CA THR A 30 -24.79 -8.50 8.12
C THR A 30 -23.99 -7.96 9.30
N LYS A 31 -24.26 -8.39 10.54
CA LYS A 31 -23.46 -8.01 11.72
C LYS A 31 -22.01 -8.48 11.61
N LYS A 32 -21.75 -9.67 11.05
CA LYS A 32 -20.39 -10.16 10.84
C LYS A 32 -19.66 -9.40 9.73
N LEU A 33 -20.39 -8.97 8.70
CA LEU A 33 -19.84 -8.22 7.57
C LEU A 33 -19.64 -6.74 7.89
N LEU A 34 -20.58 -6.11 8.60
CA LEU A 34 -20.55 -4.70 9.03
C LEU A 34 -19.77 -4.49 10.34
N GLY A 35 -19.56 -5.54 11.13
CA GLY A 35 -18.68 -5.53 12.30
C GLY A 35 -17.21 -5.28 11.95
N PHE A 36 -16.85 -5.40 10.67
CA PHE A 36 -15.69 -4.69 10.15
C PHE A 36 -15.97 -3.19 10.22
N SER A 37 -15.56 -2.58 11.34
CA SER A 37 -15.57 -1.13 11.53
C SER A 37 -14.73 -0.47 10.42
N TYR A 38 -15.39 -0.14 9.32
CA TYR A 38 -14.94 0.91 8.44
C TYR A 38 -15.29 2.20 9.16
N ARG A 39 -14.32 2.82 9.84
CA ARG A 39 -14.46 4.19 10.32
C ARG A 39 -14.77 5.07 9.12
N THR A 40 -16.04 5.38 8.92
CA THR A 40 -16.51 6.30 7.89
C THR A 40 -15.95 7.69 8.21
N LEU A 41 -15.21 8.22 7.26
CA LEU A 41 -14.60 9.53 7.34
C LEU A 41 -15.72 10.57 7.29
N ASP A 42 -15.74 11.47 8.26
CA ASP A 42 -16.65 12.60 8.25
C ASP A 42 -16.20 13.54 7.11
N LYS A 43 -17.10 13.78 6.15
CA LYS A 43 -16.99 14.70 5.00
C LYS A 43 -16.26 14.18 3.75
N LEU A 44 -17.00 14.20 2.64
CA LEU A 44 -16.55 14.02 1.27
C LEU A 44 -15.57 15.15 0.90
N GLN A 45 -14.27 14.90 1.02
CA GLN A 45 -13.25 15.77 0.42
C GLN A 45 -13.08 15.40 -1.05
N ALA A 46 -13.41 16.33 -1.93
CA ALA A 46 -13.21 16.21 -3.37
C ALA A 46 -11.71 16.07 -3.69
N ASP A 47 -11.37 15.01 -4.44
CA ASP A 47 -10.20 14.72 -5.30
C ASP A 47 -8.88 15.51 -5.12
N THR A 48 -8.55 15.97 -3.92
CA THR A 48 -7.30 16.67 -3.65
C THR A 48 -6.26 15.66 -3.23
N LEU A 49 -5.37 15.30 -4.16
CA LEU A 49 -4.24 14.43 -3.86
C LEU A 49 -3.21 15.21 -3.03
N PRO A 50 -2.79 14.72 -1.85
CA PRO A 50 -1.84 15.45 -1.03
C PRO A 50 -0.46 15.45 -1.69
N GLN A 51 0.09 16.65 -1.81
CA GLN A 51 1.46 16.89 -2.24
C GLN A 51 2.34 17.11 -1.02
N VAL A 52 3.37 16.28 -0.87
CA VAL A 52 4.30 16.32 0.25
C VAL A 52 5.74 16.31 -0.22
N GLU A 53 6.63 16.91 0.54
CA GLU A 53 8.07 16.79 0.34
C GLU A 53 8.61 15.64 1.20
N LEU A 54 9.04 14.56 0.54
CA LEU A 54 9.56 13.38 1.21
C LEU A 54 11.08 13.48 1.34
N THR A 55 11.59 13.40 2.57
CA THR A 55 13.02 13.23 2.84
C THR A 55 13.33 11.75 3.04
N LEU A 56 14.00 11.14 2.07
CA LEU A 56 14.37 9.72 2.07
C LEU A 56 15.85 9.56 2.40
N ASN A 57 16.15 8.78 3.44
CA ASN A 57 17.51 8.40 3.81
C ASN A 57 17.70 6.91 3.52
N PHE A 58 18.58 6.56 2.59
CA PHE A 58 18.81 5.15 2.25
C PHE A 58 20.23 4.87 1.76
N THR A 59 20.65 3.63 1.94
CA THR A 59 21.90 3.11 1.41
C THR A 59 21.61 2.24 0.20
N VAL A 60 22.17 2.56 -0.96
CA VAL A 60 21.92 1.80 -2.20
C VAL A 60 22.62 0.45 -2.14
N VAL A 61 21.88 -0.64 -2.27
CA VAL A 61 22.40 -2.02 -2.29
C VAL A 61 22.44 -2.58 -3.70
N ASP A 62 21.47 -2.18 -4.51
CA ASP A 62 21.31 -2.69 -5.86
C ASP A 62 20.54 -1.66 -6.67
N MET A 63 20.88 -1.52 -7.95
CA MET A 63 20.24 -0.63 -8.87
C MET A 63 20.04 -1.34 -10.20
N LYS A 64 18.77 -1.51 -10.59
CA LYS A 64 18.41 -2.05 -11.89
C LYS A 64 17.83 -0.94 -12.77
N VAL A 65 18.41 -0.78 -13.96
CA VAL A 65 18.00 0.19 -14.98
C VAL A 65 17.39 -0.57 -16.15
N GLU A 66 16.15 -0.26 -16.49
CA GLU A 66 15.39 -0.92 -17.56
C GLU A 66 14.90 0.14 -18.55
N LYS A 67 15.35 0.03 -19.81
CA LYS A 67 15.04 1.00 -20.86
C LYS A 67 13.68 0.65 -21.49
N GLU A 68 12.70 1.52 -21.34
CA GLU A 68 11.42 1.44 -22.03
C GLU A 68 11.38 2.45 -23.19
N GLN A 69 10.38 2.34 -24.06
CA GLN A 69 10.33 3.10 -25.32
C GLN A 69 10.38 4.63 -25.11
N LYS A 70 9.76 5.15 -24.04
CA LYS A 70 9.67 6.60 -23.77
C LYS A 70 10.45 7.04 -22.51
N PHE A 71 10.78 6.13 -21.62
CA PHE A 71 11.42 6.42 -20.34
C PHE A 71 12.35 5.27 -19.93
N THR A 72 13.22 5.53 -18.94
CA THR A 72 14.05 4.53 -18.29
C THR A 72 13.55 4.35 -16.86
N GLN A 73 13.23 3.10 -16.49
CA GLN A 73 12.79 2.74 -15.15
C GLN A 73 14.00 2.34 -14.29
N VAL A 74 14.14 2.97 -13.13
CA VAL A 74 15.23 2.74 -12.18
C VAL A 74 14.66 2.17 -10.89
N LYS A 75 15.04 0.93 -10.57
CA LYS A 75 14.64 0.22 -9.35
C LYS A 75 15.84 0.16 -8.41
N ILE A 76 15.73 0.80 -7.26
CA ILE A 76 16.79 0.85 -6.26
C ILE A 76 16.36 0.02 -5.05
N LYS A 77 17.20 -0.94 -4.64
CA LYS A 77 17.07 -1.64 -3.36
C LYS A 77 17.93 -0.97 -2.31
N THR A 78 17.46 -0.99 -1.07
CA THR A 78 18.06 -0.22 0.01
C THR A 78 18.41 -1.09 1.23
N ALA A 79 19.56 -0.84 1.87
CA ALA A 79 20.02 -1.55 3.07
C ALA A 79 19.45 -0.92 4.34
N ASN A 80 19.20 -1.78 5.35
CA ASN A 80 18.96 -1.48 6.78
C ASN A 80 17.98 -0.35 7.14
N SER A 81 17.23 0.21 6.19
CA SER A 81 16.14 1.15 6.44
C SER A 81 14.77 0.48 6.28
N LEU A 82 13.74 1.17 6.78
CA LEU A 82 12.33 0.77 6.60
C LEU A 82 11.96 0.75 5.11
N LEU A 83 12.56 1.61 4.30
CA LEU A 83 12.45 1.58 2.84
C LEU A 83 13.21 0.35 2.32
N LYS A 84 12.58 -0.46 1.48
CA LYS A 84 13.20 -1.62 0.83
C LYS A 84 13.37 -1.45 -0.67
N ARG A 85 12.49 -0.66 -1.30
CA ARG A 85 12.52 -0.42 -2.73
C ARG A 85 12.00 0.96 -3.10
N LEU A 86 12.67 1.55 -4.08
CA LEU A 86 12.32 2.80 -4.73
C LEU A 86 12.25 2.59 -6.24
N GLU A 87 11.18 3.07 -6.89
CA GLU A 87 11.00 2.95 -8.35
C GLU A 87 10.72 4.31 -8.99
N ILE A 88 11.59 4.69 -9.92
CA ILE A 88 11.59 6.00 -10.57
C ILE A 88 11.58 5.84 -12.09
N GLU A 89 10.86 6.72 -12.78
CA GLU A 89 10.91 6.89 -14.22
C GLU A 89 11.68 8.18 -14.56
N ILE A 90 12.60 8.05 -15.51
CA ILE A 90 13.44 9.14 -15.98
C ILE A 90 13.30 9.21 -17.51
N PRO A 91 13.24 10.41 -18.12
CA PRO A 91 13.24 10.52 -19.57
C PRO A 91 14.42 9.76 -20.18
N ASN A 92 14.16 9.10 -21.31
CA ASN A 92 15.18 8.32 -21.99
C ASN A 92 16.33 9.22 -22.45
N SER A 93 17.55 8.90 -22.03
CA SER A 93 18.76 9.68 -22.29
C SER A 93 19.90 8.74 -22.62
N ASN A 94 20.86 9.24 -23.40
CA ASN A 94 22.12 8.54 -23.64
C ASN A 94 22.99 8.43 -22.39
N PHE A 95 22.67 9.20 -21.33
CA PHE A 95 23.39 9.22 -20.05
C PHE A 95 22.39 9.14 -18.88
N PRO A 96 21.75 7.98 -18.65
CA PRO A 96 20.79 7.82 -17.56
C PRO A 96 21.41 8.10 -16.18
N GLU A 97 22.70 7.85 -15.99
CA GLU A 97 23.43 8.08 -14.74
C GLU A 97 23.43 9.55 -14.32
N VAL A 98 23.59 10.47 -15.29
CA VAL A 98 23.59 11.92 -15.03
C VAL A 98 22.20 12.39 -14.65
N ALA A 99 21.18 11.88 -15.34
CA ALA A 99 19.79 12.21 -15.04
C ALA A 99 19.38 11.68 -13.65
N ILE A 100 19.86 10.49 -13.27
CA ILE A 100 19.68 9.93 -11.93
C ILE A 100 20.33 10.84 -10.87
N ALA A 101 21.61 11.22 -11.06
CA ALA A 101 22.33 12.07 -10.11
C ALA A 101 21.65 13.42 -9.90
N GLN A 102 21.23 14.08 -10.99
CA GLN A 102 20.49 15.34 -10.92
C GLN A 102 19.15 15.20 -10.19
N LYS A 103 18.40 14.11 -10.43
CA LYS A 103 17.12 13.85 -9.76
C LYS A 103 17.27 13.59 -8.27
N PHE A 104 18.40 13.02 -7.86
CA PHE A 104 18.70 12.78 -6.45
C PHE A 104 19.41 13.94 -5.76
N GLY A 105 19.63 15.07 -6.45
CA GLY A 105 20.34 16.22 -5.88
C GLY A 105 21.81 15.92 -5.56
N LEU A 106 22.43 14.96 -6.26
CA LEU A 106 23.84 14.66 -6.12
C LEU A 106 24.64 15.74 -6.87
N GLU A 107 25.33 16.61 -6.12
CA GLU A 107 25.99 17.82 -6.64
C GLU A 107 27.16 17.56 -7.61
N SER A 108 27.62 16.32 -7.75
CA SER A 108 28.72 15.97 -8.64
C SER A 108 28.23 15.10 -9.79
N GLN A 109 28.26 15.62 -11.02
CA GLN A 109 27.94 14.92 -12.29
C GLN A 109 28.77 13.64 -12.55
N GLN A 110 29.71 13.31 -11.66
CA GLN A 110 30.61 12.16 -11.73
C GLN A 110 30.41 11.17 -10.59
N GLU A 111 29.58 11.49 -9.59
CA GLU A 111 29.30 10.59 -8.49
C GLU A 111 28.16 9.64 -8.88
N LYS A 112 28.53 8.52 -9.51
CA LYS A 112 27.61 7.38 -9.65
C LYS A 112 27.00 7.06 -8.29
N LEU A 113 25.74 6.63 -8.25
CA LEU A 113 25.14 6.01 -7.06
C LEU A 113 26.01 4.80 -6.67
N LYS A 114 27.03 5.02 -5.84
CA LYS A 114 27.93 3.96 -5.39
C LYS A 114 27.16 3.07 -4.44
N LEU A 115 27.27 1.76 -4.67
CA LEU A 115 26.77 0.76 -3.73
C LEU A 115 27.32 1.07 -2.33
N ASN A 116 26.50 0.85 -1.31
CA ASN A 116 26.82 1.04 0.10
C ASN A 116 27.10 2.48 0.53
N LYS A 117 26.83 3.49 -0.31
CA LYS A 117 26.82 4.90 0.12
C LYS A 117 25.45 5.27 0.68
N GLN A 118 25.43 5.96 1.81
CA GLN A 118 24.21 6.56 2.36
C GLN A 118 23.89 7.84 1.61
N ILE A 119 22.62 7.98 1.22
CA ILE A 119 22.11 9.07 0.40
C ILE A 119 20.89 9.65 1.11
N GLN A 120 20.84 10.97 1.20
CA GLN A 120 19.66 11.72 1.62
C GLN A 120 19.10 12.43 0.39
N VAL A 121 17.80 12.26 0.14
CA VAL A 121 17.12 12.87 -1.02
C VAL A 121 15.84 13.52 -0.55
N LYS A 122 15.58 14.74 -1.02
CA LYS A 122 14.29 15.42 -0.88
C LYS A 122 13.55 15.39 -2.21
N ILE A 123 12.37 14.78 -2.24
CA ILE A 123 11.57 14.64 -3.46
C ILE A 123 10.15 15.15 -3.18
N PRO A 124 9.61 16.07 -4.00
CA PRO A 124 8.19 16.40 -3.97
C PRO A 124 7.38 15.25 -4.57
N VAL A 125 6.37 14.79 -3.84
CA VAL A 125 5.57 13.62 -4.18
C VAL A 125 4.09 13.93 -4.06
N ILE A 126 3.35 13.62 -5.13
CA ILE A 126 1.89 13.63 -5.12
C ILE A 126 1.45 12.20 -4.85
N LEU A 127 0.78 11.97 -3.72
CA LEU A 127 0.38 10.63 -3.30
C LEU A 127 -0.95 10.25 -3.93
N LYS A 128 -1.05 9.02 -4.44
CA LYS A 128 -2.27 8.50 -5.05
C LYS A 128 -2.98 7.50 -4.13
N VAL A 129 -2.25 6.51 -3.62
CA VAL A 129 -2.79 5.48 -2.75
C VAL A 129 -1.69 4.87 -1.90
N ILE A 130 -2.05 4.46 -0.68
CA ILE A 130 -1.18 3.69 0.21
C ILE A 130 -1.83 2.32 0.39
N LYS A 131 -1.12 1.24 0.08
CA LYS A 131 -1.56 -0.12 0.37
C LYS A 131 -0.77 -0.64 1.56
N ALA A 132 -1.47 -1.09 2.60
CA ALA A 132 -0.86 -1.68 3.78
C ALA A 132 -1.27 -3.14 3.92
N GLU A 133 -0.29 -4.04 3.81
CA GLU A 133 -0.47 -5.47 4.05
C GLU A 133 0.10 -5.82 5.42
N ILE A 134 -0.79 -6.17 6.35
CA ILE A 134 -0.43 -6.44 7.74
C ILE A 134 -0.31 -7.94 7.94
N GLN A 135 0.89 -8.42 8.27
CA GLN A 135 1.19 -9.83 8.49
C GLN A 135 1.42 -10.08 9.99
N LYS A 136 0.32 -10.27 10.74
CA LYS A 136 0.35 -10.43 12.20
C LYS A 136 1.30 -11.52 12.69
N LYS A 137 1.35 -12.66 12.00
CA LYS A 137 2.22 -13.80 12.36
C LYS A 137 3.72 -13.50 12.25
N GLN A 138 4.09 -12.62 11.32
CA GLN A 138 5.48 -12.26 11.10
C GLN A 138 5.89 -11.02 11.91
N GLY A 139 4.93 -10.34 12.55
CA GLY A 139 5.19 -9.09 13.25
C GLY A 139 5.52 -7.92 12.31
N LEU A 140 5.19 -8.04 11.01
CA LEU A 140 5.58 -7.08 9.97
C LEU A 140 4.37 -6.53 9.22
N SER A 141 4.49 -5.28 8.76
CA SER A 141 3.55 -4.67 7.81
C SER A 141 4.30 -4.16 6.58
N PHE A 142 3.81 -4.51 5.40
CA PHE A 142 4.35 -4.08 4.12
C PHE A 142 3.52 -2.91 3.60
N ILE A 143 4.17 -1.78 3.35
CA ILE A 143 3.51 -0.55 2.89
C ILE A 143 3.98 -0.26 1.47
N GLU A 144 3.06 -0.30 0.51
CA GLU A 144 3.28 0.10 -0.86
C GLU A 144 2.62 1.47 -1.07
N VAL A 145 3.42 2.49 -1.37
CA VAL A 145 2.94 3.82 -1.69
C VAL A 145 3.01 4.02 -3.19
N ARG A 146 1.89 4.36 -3.81
CA ARG A 146 1.83 4.75 -5.23
C ARG A 146 1.63 6.24 -5.36
N THR A 147 2.30 6.81 -6.32
CA THR A 147 2.39 8.25 -6.51
C THR A 147 1.83 8.64 -7.86
N ALA A 148 1.25 9.83 -7.94
CA ALA A 148 0.75 10.42 -9.19
C ALA A 148 1.83 11.26 -9.91
N ASN A 149 3.00 11.45 -9.29
CA ASN A 149 4.14 12.13 -9.91
C ASN A 149 4.62 11.35 -11.16
N ASN A 150 5.14 12.06 -12.15
CA ASN A 150 5.74 11.48 -13.36
C ASN A 150 7.13 10.85 -13.08
N THR A 151 7.79 11.24 -11.99
CA THR A 151 9.16 10.81 -11.71
C THR A 151 9.17 9.64 -10.73
N LEU A 152 8.67 9.83 -9.51
CA LEU A 152 8.52 8.74 -8.56
C LEU A 152 7.22 8.00 -8.86
N ARG A 153 7.26 6.66 -8.95
CA ARG A 153 6.07 5.80 -9.16
C ARG A 153 5.66 5.03 -7.93
N LYS A 154 6.65 4.48 -7.22
CA LYS A 154 6.40 3.53 -6.14
C LYS A 154 7.48 3.55 -5.06
N LEU A 155 7.04 3.42 -3.81
CA LEU A 155 7.88 3.21 -2.64
C LEU A 155 7.37 1.98 -1.89
N ASP A 156 8.27 1.05 -1.55
CA ASP A 156 7.96 -0.10 -0.70
C ASP A 156 8.68 0.02 0.65
N PHE A 157 7.91 0.04 1.73
CA PHE A 157 8.40 0.03 3.10
C PHE A 157 8.01 -1.25 3.84
N VAL A 158 8.80 -1.62 4.83
CA VAL A 158 8.52 -2.70 5.79
C VAL A 158 8.59 -2.12 7.19
N LEU A 159 7.49 -2.20 7.93
CA LEU A 159 7.36 -1.71 9.30
C LEU A 159 7.36 -2.87 10.29
N PRO A 160 8.07 -2.77 11.42
CA PRO A 160 8.10 -3.79 12.47
C PRO A 160 6.91 -3.65 13.44
N VAL A 161 5.72 -3.36 12.91
CA VAL A 161 4.48 -3.20 13.68
C VAL A 161 3.33 -3.81 12.90
N THR A 162 2.30 -4.25 13.61
CA THR A 162 1.12 -4.87 13.02
C THR A 162 -0.19 -4.24 13.45
N GLU A 163 -0.16 -3.36 14.45
CA GLU A 163 -1.35 -2.64 14.91
C GLU A 163 -1.68 -1.51 13.94
N ILE A 164 -2.94 -1.45 13.48
CA ILE A 164 -3.38 -0.49 12.46
C ILE A 164 -3.03 0.95 12.87
N ASN A 165 -3.30 1.33 14.11
CA ASN A 165 -3.01 2.67 14.60
C ASN A 165 -1.49 2.97 14.59
N MET A 166 -0.66 1.99 14.91
CA MET A 166 0.81 2.13 14.87
C MET A 166 1.31 2.18 13.43
N VAL A 167 0.73 1.38 12.52
CA VAL A 167 1.02 1.43 11.08
C VAL A 167 0.66 2.81 10.51
N GLU A 168 -0.52 3.35 10.83
CA GLU A 168 -0.93 4.71 10.44
C GLU A 168 0.06 5.75 10.96
N ALA A 169 0.40 5.72 12.24
CA ALA A 169 1.29 6.68 12.86
C ALA A 169 2.72 6.62 12.31
N MET A 170 3.27 5.42 12.11
CA MET A 170 4.60 5.26 11.52
C MET A 170 4.61 5.67 10.04
N THR A 171 3.55 5.34 9.29
CA THR A 171 3.42 5.76 7.89
C THR A 171 3.29 7.28 7.78
N ALA A 172 2.51 7.90 8.66
CA ALA A 172 2.37 9.36 8.75
C ALA A 172 3.73 10.03 8.97
N LYS A 173 4.51 9.54 9.94
CA LYS A 173 5.87 10.04 10.19
C LYS A 173 6.80 9.83 9.00
N LEU A 174 6.75 8.66 8.34
CA LEU A 174 7.62 8.34 7.20
C LEU A 174 7.32 9.20 5.97
N LEU A 175 6.03 9.48 5.74
CA LEU A 175 5.58 10.25 4.59
C LEU A 175 5.43 11.75 4.90
N ASN A 176 5.78 12.17 6.12
CA ASN A 176 5.56 13.52 6.62
C ASN A 176 4.11 14.02 6.41
N LEU A 177 3.15 13.14 6.70
CA LEU A 177 1.71 13.38 6.60
C LEU A 177 1.09 13.43 7.99
N SER A 178 -0.10 14.00 8.09
CA SER A 178 -0.96 13.74 9.24
C SER A 178 -1.50 12.30 9.23
N PRO A 179 -1.75 11.69 10.41
CA PRO A 179 -2.44 10.40 10.48
C PRO A 179 -3.81 10.39 9.77
N GLU A 180 -4.49 11.55 9.74
CA GLU A 180 -5.77 11.71 9.06
C GLU A 180 -5.65 11.60 7.53
N GLU A 181 -4.65 12.24 6.94
CA GLU A 181 -4.38 12.14 5.50
C GLU A 181 -3.96 10.73 5.10
N VAL A 182 -3.14 10.07 5.93
CA VAL A 182 -2.81 8.66 5.74
C VAL A 182 -4.08 7.82 5.73
N ARG A 183 -4.98 8.03 6.70
CA ARG A 183 -6.25 7.28 6.79
C ARG A 183 -7.13 7.44 5.54
N LYS A 184 -7.10 8.60 4.89
CA LYS A 184 -7.85 8.84 3.63
C LYS A 184 -7.31 7.99 2.47
N LEU A 185 -5.99 7.86 2.39
CA LEU A 185 -5.29 7.21 1.28
C LEU A 185 -5.04 5.72 1.48
N ILE A 186 -4.98 5.28 2.73
CA ILE A 186 -4.54 3.93 3.07
C ILE A 186 -5.66 2.91 2.85
N ARG A 187 -5.28 1.76 2.31
CA ARG A 187 -6.15 0.60 2.10
C ARG A 187 -5.49 -0.62 2.73
N TYR A 188 -6.21 -1.23 3.66
CA TYR A 188 -5.69 -2.34 4.47
C TYR A 188 -5.99 -3.70 3.86
N GLN A 189 -5.02 -4.59 3.97
CA GLN A 189 -5.17 -6.01 3.75
C GLN A 189 -4.55 -6.73 4.96
N VAL A 190 -5.38 -7.18 5.89
CA VAL A 190 -4.91 -7.91 7.07
C VAL A 190 -4.85 -9.39 6.73
N GLN A 191 -3.63 -9.94 6.67
CA GLN A 191 -3.43 -11.33 6.31
C GLN A 191 -3.21 -12.18 7.57
N ASN A 192 -4.22 -13.00 7.89
CA ASN A 192 -4.17 -13.92 9.03
C ASN A 192 -3.69 -15.34 8.66
N GLN A 193 -3.52 -15.64 7.36
CA GLN A 193 -3.14 -16.96 6.86
C GLN A 193 -1.87 -16.93 5.98
N SER A 194 -1.03 -17.96 6.15
CA SER A 194 0.37 -18.07 5.71
C SER A 194 0.61 -18.34 4.21
N TRP A 195 -0.27 -17.91 3.31
CA TRP A 195 -0.07 -18.12 1.88
C TRP A 195 -0.42 -16.88 1.09
N LEU A 196 0.61 -16.12 0.73
CA LEU A 196 0.84 -15.51 -0.58
C LEU A 196 2.24 -14.88 -0.50
N LYS A 197 3.16 -15.37 -1.33
CA LYS A 197 4.49 -14.77 -1.45
C LYS A 197 4.31 -13.33 -1.92
N PRO A 198 4.91 -12.33 -1.28
CA PRO A 198 4.99 -11.01 -1.89
C PRO A 198 5.66 -11.16 -3.26
N LYS A 199 5.23 -10.36 -4.24
CA LYS A 199 5.86 -10.18 -5.57
C LYS A 199 7.30 -9.60 -5.49
N ILE A 200 7.98 -9.82 -4.36
CA ILE A 200 9.38 -9.53 -4.10
C ILE A 200 10.26 -10.75 -4.50
N LYS A 201 9.68 -11.96 -4.70
CA LYS A 201 10.41 -13.16 -5.18
C LYS A 201 10.77 -13.14 -6.69
N LYS A 202 11.53 -12.14 -7.14
CA LYS A 202 12.35 -12.30 -8.36
C LYS A 202 13.77 -11.74 -8.23
N ALA A 203 14.21 -11.34 -7.04
CA ALA A 203 15.53 -10.75 -6.87
C ALA A 203 16.36 -11.32 -5.71
N ALA A 204 15.96 -12.48 -5.17
CA ALA A 204 16.66 -13.16 -4.07
C ALA A 204 16.83 -14.67 -4.32
N LYS A 205 16.91 -15.09 -5.60
CA LYS A 205 17.16 -16.50 -5.97
C LYS A 205 18.27 -16.66 -7.03
N THR A 206 19.24 -15.76 -7.00
CA THR A 206 20.56 -15.98 -7.58
C THR A 206 21.53 -15.28 -6.62
N GLU A 207 22.68 -15.91 -6.36
CA GLU A 207 23.74 -15.49 -5.42
C GLU A 207 23.60 -16.04 -4.00
N ILE A 208 23.50 -17.37 -3.92
CA ILE A 208 24.48 -18.12 -3.11
C ILE A 208 25.32 -18.87 -4.12
N ILE A 209 26.49 -18.31 -4.42
CA ILE A 209 27.83 -18.87 -4.66
C ILE A 209 28.68 -17.68 -5.12
#